data_AF-A0A915L8K0-F1
#
_entry.id   AF-A0A915L8K0-F1
#
_cell.length_a   1.000
_cell.length_b   1.000
_cell.length_c   1.000
_cell.angle_alpha   90.00
_cell.angle_beta   90.00
_cell.angle_gamma   90.00
#
_symmetry.space_group_name_H-M   'P 1'
#
loop_
_entity.id
_entity.type
_entity.pdbx_description
1 polymer ?
#
loop_
_entity_poly.entity_id
_entity_poly.type
_entity_poly.pdbx_seq_one_letter_code
_entity_poly.pdbx_strand_id
1 'polypeptide(L)' 'MNLGWGCGIAIAFCVCGGVSGGHINPAITFCFAVLGRIKWLHVPAYMAGQYVGAFLGSWAIFIVYY' A
#
# COMPACT_ATOMS: atom_id res chain seq x y z
N MET A 1 -5.73 -16.74 -0.21
CA MET A 1 -4.47 -16.13 0.27
C MET A 1 -3.39 -17.18 0.07
N ASN A 2 -2.47 -16.96 -0.86
CA ASN A 2 -1.43 -17.94 -1.21
C ASN A 2 -0.07 -17.44 -0.73
N LEU A 3 0.90 -18.35 -0.60
CA LEU A 3 2.24 -18.02 -0.08
C LEU A 3 2.90 -16.88 -0.86
N GLY A 4 2.82 -16.89 -2.19
CA GLY A 4 3.40 -15.83 -3.04
C GLY A 4 2.83 -14.44 -2.75
N TRP A 5 1.53 -14.33 -2.45
CA TRP A 5 0.91 -13.06 -2.08
C TRP A 5 1.39 -12.57 -0.71
N GLY A 6 1.49 -13.49 0.27
CA GLY A 6 1.99 -13.17 1.60
C GLY A 6 3.46 -12.72 1.59
N CYS A 7 4.31 -13.42 0.84
CA CYS A 7 5.71 -13.03 0.64
C CYS A 7 5.83 -11.66 -0.06
N GLY A 8 5.01 -11.41 -1.08
CA GLY A 8 5.00 -10.12 -1.77
C GLY A 8 4.68 -8.94 -0.84
N ILE A 9 3.67 -9.10 0.03
CA ILE A 9 3.34 -8.07 1.02
C ILE A 9 4.44 -7.89 2.07
N ALA A 10 5.06 -8.99 2.54
CA ALA A 10 6.15 -8.91 3.50
C ALA A 10 7.34 -8.10 2.93
N ILE A 11 7.71 -8.36 1.66
CA ILE A 11 8.76 -7.60 0.97
C ILE A 11 8.37 -6.12 0.84
N ALA A 12 7.14 -5.84 0.40
CA ALA A 12 6.64 -4.47 0.31
C ALA A 12 6.67 -3.74 1.66
N PHE A 13 6.36 -4.44 2.76
CA PHE A 13 6.45 -3.89 4.10
C PHE A 13 7.89 -3.61 4.53
N CYS A 14 8.85 -4.50 4.23
CA CYS A 14 10.26 -4.26 4.52
C CYS A 14 10.79 -3.00 3.81
N VAL A 15 10.35 -2.74 2.58
CA VAL A 15 10.78 -1.56 1.81
C VAL A 15 10.09 -0.29 2.31
N CYS A 16 8.78 -0.33 2.50
CA CYS A 16 7.98 0.88 2.77
C CYS A 16 7.78 1.17 4.27
N GLY A 17 8.09 0.22 5.15
CA GLY A 17 7.81 0.26 6.58
C GLY A 17 8.50 1.43 7.30
N GLY A 18 9.77 1.69 6.99
CA GLY A 18 10.56 2.75 7.64
C GLY A 18 10.13 4.18 7.26
N VAL A 19 9.49 4.38 6.11
CA VAL A 19 9.12 5.71 5.61
C VAL A 19 7.64 6.02 5.85
N SER A 20 6.76 5.05 5.52
CA SER A 20 5.30 5.27 5.48
C SER A 20 4.54 4.58 6.62
N GLY A 21 5.25 3.88 7.52
CA GLY A 21 4.64 2.97 8.49
C GLY A 21 4.08 1.69 7.87
N GLY A 22 4.28 1.48 6.56
CA GLY A 22 3.90 0.26 5.86
C GLY A 22 2.38 0.06 5.77
N HIS A 23 1.59 1.14 5.69
CA HIS A 23 0.13 1.02 5.62
C HIS A 23 -0.31 0.14 4.45
N ILE A 24 0.25 0.35 3.25
CA ILE A 24 0.12 -0.46 1.99
C ILE A 24 -1.34 -0.76 1.58
N ASN A 25 -2.32 -0.25 2.32
CA ASN A 25 -3.72 -0.57 2.25
C ASN A 25 -4.53 0.66 2.72
N PRO A 26 -5.52 1.10 1.93
CA PRO A 26 -6.39 2.22 2.29
C PRO A 26 -7.16 1.98 3.59
N ALA A 27 -7.57 0.73 3.86
CA ALA A 27 -8.30 0.37 5.07
C ALA A 27 -7.42 0.51 6.32
N ILE A 28 -6.14 0.14 6.24
CA ILE A 28 -5.19 0.30 7.34
C ILE A 28 -4.91 1.80 7.59
N THR A 29 -4.74 2.56 6.50
CA THR A 29 -4.59 4.02 6.58
C THR A 29 -5.80 4.66 7.26
N PHE A 30 -7.02 4.24 6.91
CA PHE A 30 -8.25 4.73 7.52
C PHE A 30 -8.36 4.34 9.01
N CYS A 31 -8.07 3.09 9.37
CA CYS A 31 -8.00 2.67 10.77
C CYS A 31 -7.02 3.52 11.58
N PHE A 32 -5.83 3.82 11.04
CA PHE A 32 -4.84 4.66 11.71
C PHE A 32 -5.32 6.12 11.86
N ALA A 33 -6.12 6.63 10.92
CA ALA A 33 -6.74 7.94 11.04
C ALA A 33 -7.82 7.99 12.13
N VAL A 34 -8.66 6.95 12.19
CA VAL A 34 -9.68 6.80 13.25
C VAL A 34 -9.03 6.66 14.62
N LEU A 35 -7.93 5.93 14.72
CA LEU A 35 -7.14 5.77 15.95
C LEU A 35 -6.28 6.99 16.30
N GLY A 36 -6.33 8.08 15.52
CA GLY A 36 -5.59 9.31 15.78
C GLY A 36 -4.07 9.21 15.60
N ARG A 37 -3.58 8.15 14.94
CA ARG A 37 -2.14 7.93 14.69
C ARG A 37 -1.62 8.69 13.47
N ILE A 38 -2.51 9.09 12.57
CA ILE A 38 -2.19 9.96 11.43
C ILE A 38 -3.20 11.11 11.33
N LYS A 39 -2.73 12.28 10.85
CA LYS A 39 -3.61 13.42 10.58
C LYS A 39 -4.53 13.09 9.41
N TRP A 40 -5.81 13.43 9.53
CA TRP A 40 -6.82 13.22 8.49
C TRP A 40 -6.46 13.85 7.14
N LEU A 41 -5.71 14.96 7.12
CA LEU A 41 -5.20 15.56 5.88
C LEU A 41 -4.24 14.67 5.10
N HIS A 42 -3.51 13.76 5.76
CA HIS A 42 -2.56 12.88 5.07
C HIS A 42 -3.23 11.64 4.49
N VAL A 43 -4.43 11.27 4.96
CA VAL A 43 -5.19 10.10 4.48
C VAL A 43 -5.38 10.10 2.96
N PRO A 44 -5.89 11.18 2.31
CA PRO A 44 -6.07 11.18 0.87
C PRO A 44 -4.76 11.05 0.10
N ALA A 45 -3.65 11.62 0.60
CA ALA A 45 -2.34 11.48 -0.02
C ALA A 45 -1.83 10.02 0.04
N TYR A 46 -2.00 9.35 1.19
CA TYR A 46 -1.66 7.94 1.35
C TYR A 46 -2.50 7.03 0.45
N MET A 47 -3.81 7.27 0.39
CA MET A 47 -4.73 6.51 -0.47
C MET A 47 -4.39 6.70 -1.95
N ALA A 48 -4.15 7.93 -2.40
CA ALA A 48 -3.76 8.21 -3.78
C ALA A 48 -2.48 7.46 -4.17
N GLY A 49 -1.45 7.48 -3.32
CA GLY A 49 -0.21 6.74 -3.56
C GLY A 49 -0.42 5.22 -3.66
N GLN A 50 -1.27 4.66 -2.81
CA GLN A 50 -1.62 3.24 -2.83
C GLN A 50 -2.36 2.83 -4.11
N TYR A 51 -3.35 3.63 -4.55
CA TYR A 51 -4.09 3.35 -5.77
C TYR A 51 -3.22 3.49 -7.02
N VAL A 52 -2.39 4.53 -7.10
CA VAL A 52 -1.45 4.72 -8.23
C VAL A 52 -0.44 3.58 -8.27
N GLY A 53 0.13 3.19 -7.12
CA GLY A 53 1.05 2.06 -7.04
C GLY A 53 0.41 0.74 -7.46
N ALA A 54 -0.82 0.47 -7.02
CA ALA A 54 -1.57 -0.73 -7.43
C ALA A 54 -1.85 -0.75 -8.93
N PHE A 55 -2.25 0.39 -9.50
CA PHE A 55 -2.49 0.52 -10.94
C PHE A 55 -1.21 0.29 -11.75
N LEU A 56 -0.11 0.94 -11.38
CA LEU A 56 1.19 0.78 -12.06
C LEU A 56 1.72 -0.65 -11.93
N GLY A 57 1.54 -1.30 -10.78
CA GLY A 57 1.90 -2.71 -10.59
C GLY A 57 1.11 -3.64 -11.51
N SER A 58 -0.21 -3.43 -11.61
CA SER A 58 -1.05 -4.19 -12.54
C SER A 58 -0.68 -3.91 -14.01
N TRP A 59 -0.36 -2.68 -14.36
CA TRP A 59 0.04 -2.28 -15.71
C TRP A 59 1.40 -2.86 -16.11
N ALA A 60 2.38 -2.88 -15.20
CA ALA A 60 3.67 -3.51 -15.43
C ALA A 60 3.51 -5.02 -15.70
N ILE A 61 2.66 -5.71 -14.94
CA ILE A 61 2.33 -7.11 -15.21
C ILE A 61 1.66 -7.23 -16.58
N PHE A 62 0.70 -6.35 -16.92
CA PHE A 62 0.06 -6.39 -18.24
C PHE A 62 1.09 -6.32 -19.39
N ILE A 63 2.08 -5.43 -19.33
CA ILE A 63 3.16 -5.33 -20.34
C ILE A 63 4.06 -6.58 -20.39
N VAL A 64 4.27 -7.24 -19.25
CA VAL A 64 5.14 -8.43 -19.22
C VAL A 64 4.45 -9.65 -19.84
N TYR A 65 3.12 -9.72 -19.76
CA TYR A 65 2.34 -10.87 -20.20
C TYR A 65 1.62 -10.67 -21.55
N TYR A 66 1.56 -9.45 -22.07
CA TYR A 66 1.04 -9.08 -23.39
C TYR A 66 2.10 -8.34 -24.20
#